data_AF-H1KWJ3-F1
#
_entry.id   AF-H1KWJ3-F1
#
_cell.length_a   1.000
_cell.length_b   1.000
_cell.length_c   1.000
_cell.angle_alpha   90.00
_cell.angle_beta   90.00
_cell.angle_gamma   90.00
#
_symmetry.space_group_name_H-M   'P 1'
#
loop_
_entity.id
_entity.type
_entity.pdbx_description
1 polymer ?
#
loop_
_entity_poly.entity_id
_entity_poly.type
_entity_poly.pdbx_seq_one_letter_code
_entity_poly.pdbx_strand_id
1 'polypeptide(L)'
;MDMVEVIKNVVCPFCGTLCDDLEILVEDGHIVGTRNACRIGNAKFMHFEGAVRYTEPLMRENKKDEFKKVDYETAIEETARLLVEAKLPLIYGWSATECHSHQYGIKLAEKVGAIIDNTASV
;
A
#
# COMPACT_ATOMS: atom_id res chain seq x y z
N MET A 1 -4.70 26.73 20.31
CA MET A 1 -4.51 25.32 20.68
C MET A 1 -5.37 24.57 19.71
N ASP A 2 -4.75 24.05 18.66
CA ASP A 2 -5.47 23.31 17.63
C ASP A 2 -6.12 22.09 18.27
N MET A 3 -7.38 21.85 17.93
CA MET A 3 -8.17 20.78 18.55
C MET A 3 -7.73 19.45 17.99
N VAL A 4 -7.24 18.57 18.87
CA VAL A 4 -6.94 17.18 18.51
C VAL A 4 -8.25 16.41 18.33
N GLU A 5 -8.52 15.96 17.11
CA GLU A 5 -9.60 15.03 16.83
C GLU A 5 -9.20 13.62 17.27
N VAL A 6 -10.12 12.90 17.92
CA VAL A 6 -9.90 11.51 18.35
C VAL A 6 -10.87 10.60 17.60
N ILE A 7 -10.33 9.78 16.68
CA ILE A 7 -11.09 8.79 15.92
C ILE A 7 -10.98 7.45 16.65
N LYS A 8 -12.12 6.86 17.04
CA LYS A 8 -12.20 5.64 17.84
C LYS A 8 -12.55 4.40 17.02
N ASN A 9 -12.32 3.22 17.60
CA ASN A 9 -12.62 1.91 17.01
C ASN A 9 -11.95 1.71 15.63
N VAL A 10 -10.70 2.19 15.51
CA VAL A 10 -9.92 2.06 14.29
C VAL A 10 -9.26 0.69 14.26
N VAL A 11 -9.34 0.02 13.11
CA VAL A 11 -8.69 -1.27 12.89
C VAL A 11 -7.20 -1.08 12.62
N CYS A 12 -6.34 -1.80 13.35
CA CYS A 12 -4.91 -1.78 13.16
C CYS A 12 -4.51 -2.57 11.88
N PRO A 13 -3.87 -1.94 10.89
CA PRO A 13 -3.57 -2.61 9.62
C PRO A 13 -2.25 -3.40 9.64
N PHE A 14 -1.71 -3.78 10.80
CA PHE A 14 -0.34 -4.34 10.87
C PHE A 14 -0.28 -5.88 10.81
N CYS A 15 -0.68 -6.59 11.86
CA CYS A 15 -0.57 -8.04 11.97
C CYS A 15 -1.95 -8.73 11.94
N GLY A 16 -1.94 -10.06 11.89
CA GLY A 16 -3.15 -10.88 11.86
C GLY A 16 -4.02 -10.84 13.12
N THR A 17 -3.59 -10.18 14.21
CA THR A 17 -4.45 -9.94 15.38
C THR A 17 -5.60 -8.99 15.05
N LEU A 18 -5.37 -8.04 14.13
CA LEU A 18 -6.38 -7.11 13.63
C LEU A 18 -7.14 -6.37 14.76
N CYS A 19 -6.42 -5.84 15.76
CA CYS A 19 -7.04 -5.08 16.86
C CYS A 19 -7.94 -3.97 16.31
N ASP A 20 -9.15 -3.84 16.83
CA ASP A 20 -10.20 -2.96 16.34
C ASP A 20 -10.60 -1.86 17.35
N ASP A 21 -9.78 -1.66 18.38
CA ASP A 21 -10.03 -0.76 19.51
C ASP A 21 -9.07 0.45 19.57
N LEU A 22 -8.36 0.76 18.48
CA LEU A 22 -7.42 1.88 18.49
C LEU A 22 -8.16 3.22 18.54
N GLU A 23 -7.56 4.17 19.28
CA GLU A 23 -7.86 5.60 19.11
C GLU A 23 -6.73 6.27 18.33
N ILE A 24 -7.05 6.99 17.26
CA ILE A 24 -6.12 7.74 16.43
C ILE A 24 -6.28 9.22 16.71
N LEU A 25 -5.17 9.90 17.01
CA LEU A 25 -5.12 11.33 17.27
C LEU A 25 -4.77 12.04 15.96
N VAL A 26 -5.64 12.95 15.54
CA VAL A 26 -5.51 13.69 14.27
C VAL A 26 -5.48 15.19 14.54
N GLU A 27 -4.49 15.88 13.97
CA GLU A 27 -4.34 17.34 13.98
C GLU A 27 -4.13 17.80 12.54
N ASP A 28 -4.90 18.79 12.08
CA ASP A 28 -4.81 19.35 10.71
C ASP A 28 -4.74 18.29 9.60
N GLY A 29 -5.55 17.24 9.71
CA GLY A 29 -5.61 16.13 8.76
C GLY A 29 -4.42 15.16 8.81
N HIS A 30 -3.53 15.28 9.80
CA HIS A 30 -2.36 14.42 10.00
C HIS A 30 -2.51 13.56 11.24
N ILE A 31 -2.09 12.30 11.16
CA ILE A 31 -2.04 11.40 12.31
C ILE A 31 -0.82 11.75 13.15
N VAL A 32 -1.06 12.23 14.38
CA VAL A 32 -0.02 12.69 15.31
C VAL A 32 0.22 11.72 16.48
N GLY A 33 -0.63 10.72 16.64
CA GLY A 33 -0.44 9.70 17.67
C GLY A 33 -1.49 8.59 17.64
N THR A 34 -1.26 7.58 18.46
CA THR A 34 -2.21 6.47 18.69
C THR A 34 -2.34 6.14 20.17
N ARG A 35 -3.48 5.59 20.57
CA ARG A 35 -3.71 4.89 21.85
C ARG A 35 -4.14 3.46 21.57
N ASN A 36 -3.93 2.57 22.55
CA ASN A 36 -4.17 1.11 22.49
C ASN A 36 -3.28 0.34 21.49
N ALA A 37 -2.72 1.00 20.48
CA ALA A 37 -1.78 0.37 19.55
C ALA A 37 -0.51 -0.10 20.27
N CYS A 38 -0.04 -1.31 19.94
CA CYS A 38 1.29 -1.76 20.35
C CYS A 38 2.38 -0.93 19.64
N ARG A 39 3.66 -1.09 20.05
CA ARG A 39 4.80 -0.38 19.45
C ARG A 39 4.84 -0.48 17.91
N ILE A 40 4.49 -1.66 17.37
CA ILE A 40 4.55 -1.90 15.93
C ILE A 40 3.33 -1.29 15.21
N GLY A 41 2.14 -1.42 15.80
CA GLY A 41 0.93 -0.77 15.30
C GLY A 41 1.07 0.75 15.25
N ASN A 42 1.56 1.36 16.33
CA ASN A 42 1.85 2.80 16.38
C ASN A 42 2.82 3.23 15.27
N ALA A 43 3.91 2.48 15.08
CA ALA A 43 4.88 2.78 14.03
C ALA A 43 4.31 2.70 12.61
N LYS A 44 3.23 1.93 12.38
CA LYS A 44 2.56 1.90 11.06
C LYS A 44 1.71 3.16 10.80
N PHE A 45 1.15 3.76 11.84
CA PHE A 45 0.35 4.98 11.73
C PHE A 45 1.20 6.25 11.67
N MET A 46 2.35 6.26 12.35
CA MET A 46 3.23 7.43 12.41
C MET A 46 4.10 7.57 11.16
N HIS A 47 4.25 8.80 10.67
CA HIS A 47 5.33 9.15 9.75
C HIS A 47 6.59 9.48 10.54
N PHE A 48 7.73 8.93 10.13
CA PHE A 48 9.03 9.17 10.76
C PHE A 48 9.88 10.10 9.91
N GLU A 49 10.61 11.00 10.56
CA GLU A 49 11.56 11.88 9.89
C GLU A 49 12.58 11.06 9.09
N GLY A 50 12.83 11.48 7.85
CA GLY A 50 13.70 10.77 6.91
C GLY A 50 13.05 9.58 6.18
N ALA A 51 11.82 9.19 6.52
CA ALA A 51 11.09 8.19 5.75
C ALA A 51 10.63 8.76 4.40
N VAL A 52 10.82 8.00 3.33
CA VAL A 52 10.36 8.39 1.99
C VAL A 52 8.90 7.97 1.81
N ARG A 53 8.04 8.93 1.49
CA ARG A 53 6.68 8.66 1.00
C ARG A 53 6.56 9.14 -0.44
N TYR A 54 6.46 8.21 -1.38
CA TYR A 54 6.18 8.56 -2.77
C TYR A 54 4.75 9.09 -2.90
N THR A 55 4.61 10.27 -3.48
CA THR A 55 3.33 10.95 -3.74
C THR A 55 2.93 10.92 -5.21
N GLU A 56 3.84 10.45 -6.07
CA GLU A 56 3.70 10.40 -7.52
C GLU A 56 4.28 9.07 -8.03
N PRO A 57 3.73 8.51 -9.12
CA PRO A 57 4.32 7.37 -9.81
C PRO A 57 5.72 7.67 -10.33
N LEU A 58 6.56 6.63 -10.36
CA LEU A 58 7.95 6.71 -10.80
C LEU A 58 8.20 5.63 -11.84
N MET A 59 8.90 5.99 -12.92
CA MET A 59 9.25 5.08 -14.01
C MET A 59 10.74 5.19 -14.35
N ARG A 60 11.36 4.09 -14.76
CA ARG A 60 12.73 4.06 -15.29
C ARG A 60 12.71 3.38 -16.66
N GLU A 61 13.49 3.88 -17.60
CA GLU A 61 13.58 3.29 -18.95
C GLU A 61 14.45 2.02 -18.95
N ASN A 62 15.50 2.00 -18.12
CA ASN A 62 16.36 0.83 -17.95
C ASN A 62 16.95 0.72 -16.54
N LYS A 63 17.73 -0.33 -16.26
CA LYS A 63 18.31 -0.61 -14.92
C LYS A 63 19.40 0.38 -14.48
N LYS A 64 19.98 1.14 -15.41
CA LYS A 64 21.06 2.09 -15.16
C LYS A 64 20.56 3.53 -14.98
N ASP A 65 19.32 3.80 -15.37
CA ASP A 65 18.73 5.13 -15.28
C ASP A 65 18.14 5.40 -13.90
N GLU A 66 18.11 6.68 -13.54
CA GLU A 66 17.35 7.16 -12.39
C GLU A 66 15.84 7.08 -12.63
N PHE A 67 15.07 6.95 -11.55
CA PHE A 67 13.62 7.03 -11.62
C PHE A 67 13.17 8.45 -11.94
N LYS A 68 12.28 8.57 -12.94
CA LYS A 68 11.65 9.83 -13.33
C LYS A 68 10.20 9.83 -12.85
N LYS A 69 9.72 10.99 -12.40
CA LYS A 69 8.30 11.20 -12.07
C LYS A 69 7.46 11.16 -13.34
N VAL A 70 6.33 10.47 -13.27
CA VAL A 70 5.33 10.39 -14.36
C VAL A 70 3.93 10.47 -13.76
N ASP A 71 2.94 10.78 -14.59
CA ASP A 71 1.54 10.74 -14.18
C ASP A 71 1.01 9.30 -14.06
N TYR A 72 -0.16 9.15 -13.45
CA TYR A 72 -0.78 7.83 -13.23
C TYR A 72 -1.15 7.13 -14.53
N GLU A 73 -1.64 7.83 -15.54
CA GLU A 73 -2.07 7.21 -16.80
C GLU A 73 -0.87 6.59 -17.52
N THR A 74 0.22 7.35 -17.62
CA THR A 74 1.49 6.87 -18.20
C THR A 74 2.01 5.62 -17.48
N ALA A 75 2.01 5.63 -16.13
CA ALA A 75 2.50 4.50 -15.35
C ALA A 75 1.61 3.25 -15.46
N ILE A 76 0.29 3.44 -15.50
CA ILE A 76 -0.70 2.37 -15.63
C ILE A 76 -0.60 1.73 -17.01
N GLU A 77 -0.56 2.53 -18.08
CA GLU A 77 -0.50 2.03 -19.46
C GLU A 77 0.77 1.21 -19.71
N GLU A 78 1.92 1.68 -19.25
CA GLU A 78 3.17 0.93 -19.36
C GLU A 78 3.13 -0.38 -18.57
N THR A 79 2.55 -0.36 -17.36
CA THR A 79 2.37 -1.58 -16.56
C THR A 79 1.43 -2.58 -17.24
N ALA A 80 0.33 -2.10 -17.83
CA ALA A 80 -0.60 -2.92 -18.57
C ALA A 80 0.06 -3.55 -19.81
N ARG A 81 0.83 -2.77 -20.58
CA ARG A 81 1.62 -3.26 -21.72
C ARG A 81 2.57 -4.38 -21.30
N LEU A 82 3.32 -4.19 -20.21
CA LEU A 82 4.25 -5.19 -19.68
C LEU A 82 3.54 -6.49 -19.27
N LEU A 83 2.37 -6.39 -18.64
CA LEU A 83 1.58 -7.56 -18.23
C LEU A 83 1.00 -8.31 -19.43
N VAL A 84 0.52 -7.61 -20.46
CA VAL A 84 -0.06 -8.20 -21.68
C VAL A 84 1.02 -8.86 -22.55
N GLU A 85 2.21 -8.28 -22.64
CA GLU A 85 3.33 -8.83 -23.42
C GLU A 85 4.04 -10.00 -22.71
N ALA A 86 3.86 -10.15 -21.39
CA ALA A 86 4.51 -11.19 -20.62
C ALA A 86 3.99 -12.59 -20.99
N LYS A 87 4.92 -13.55 -21.12
CA LYS A 87 4.56 -14.96 -21.39
C LYS A 87 4.06 -15.72 -20.17
N LEU A 88 4.51 -15.32 -18.97
CA LEU A 88 4.14 -15.92 -17.69
C LEU A 88 4.26 -14.86 -16.57
N PRO A 89 3.36 -13.87 -16.52
CA PRO A 89 3.42 -12.83 -15.50
C PRO A 89 3.17 -13.41 -14.09
N LEU A 90 3.87 -12.87 -13.09
CA LEU A 90 3.65 -13.14 -11.66
C LEU A 90 3.15 -11.86 -10.98
N ILE A 91 2.01 -11.95 -10.29
CA ILE A 91 1.45 -10.86 -9.47
C ILE A 91 1.44 -11.31 -8.01
N TYR A 92 2.42 -10.83 -7.23
CA TYR A 92 2.72 -11.32 -5.89
C TYR A 92 2.55 -10.25 -4.80
N GLY A 93 2.22 -10.67 -3.58
CA GLY A 93 2.24 -9.84 -2.38
C GLY A 93 0.95 -9.92 -1.58
N TRP A 94 -0.01 -9.03 -1.89
CA TRP A 94 -1.42 -8.99 -1.41
C TRP A 94 -1.69 -8.90 0.11
N SER A 95 -0.85 -9.42 1.00
CA SER A 95 -1.14 -9.57 2.44
C SER A 95 -1.25 -8.27 3.24
N ALA A 96 -0.99 -7.12 2.61
CA ALA A 96 -1.05 -5.79 3.23
C ALA A 96 -1.96 -4.81 2.48
N THR A 97 -3.00 -5.31 1.80
CA THR A 97 -4.08 -4.51 1.20
C THR A 97 -5.45 -5.08 1.59
N GLU A 98 -6.53 -4.41 1.20
CA GLU A 98 -7.90 -4.82 1.48
C GLU A 98 -8.47 -5.80 0.42
N CYS A 99 -9.64 -6.40 0.72
CA CYS A 99 -10.18 -7.52 -0.05
C CYS A 99 -10.64 -7.14 -1.47
N HIS A 100 -11.14 -5.92 -1.72
CA HIS A 100 -11.54 -5.51 -3.07
C HIS A 100 -10.33 -5.45 -4.00
N SER A 101 -9.18 -5.01 -3.49
CA SER A 101 -7.91 -5.04 -4.21
C SER A 101 -7.54 -6.47 -4.61
N HIS A 102 -7.77 -7.47 -3.75
CA HIS A 102 -7.58 -8.88 -4.10
C HIS A 102 -8.55 -9.31 -5.21
N GLN A 103 -9.82 -8.92 -5.12
CA GLN A 103 -10.82 -9.25 -6.16
C GLN A 103 -10.43 -8.70 -7.53
N TYR A 104 -9.99 -7.44 -7.60
CA TYR A 104 -9.49 -6.84 -8.84
C TYR A 104 -8.19 -7.48 -9.31
N GLY A 105 -7.30 -7.82 -8.38
CA GLY A 105 -6.07 -8.54 -8.65
C GLY A 105 -6.28 -9.90 -9.30
N ILE A 106 -7.22 -10.69 -8.77
CA ILE A 106 -7.59 -12.00 -9.33
C ILE A 106 -8.17 -11.83 -10.74
N LYS A 107 -9.10 -10.88 -10.94
CA LYS A 107 -9.66 -10.58 -12.26
C LYS A 107 -8.59 -10.14 -13.27
N LEU A 108 -7.60 -9.37 -12.82
CA LEU A 108 -6.47 -8.96 -13.65
C LEU A 108 -5.62 -10.18 -14.02
N ALA A 109 -5.28 -11.03 -13.05
CA ALA A 109 -4.50 -12.24 -13.27
C ALA A 109 -5.18 -13.19 -14.27
N GLU A 110 -6.50 -13.38 -14.18
CA GLU A 110 -7.29 -14.13 -15.15
C GLU A 110 -7.17 -13.54 -16.57
N LYS A 111 -7.27 -12.21 -16.70
CA LYS A 111 -7.21 -11.52 -18.01
C LYS A 111 -5.86 -11.66 -18.70
N VAL A 112 -4.76 -11.62 -17.94
CA VAL A 112 -3.40 -11.67 -18.50
C VAL A 112 -2.76 -13.06 -18.41
N GLY A 113 -3.48 -14.07 -17.91
CA GLY A 113 -2.94 -15.42 -17.72
C GLY A 113 -1.80 -15.48 -16.70
N ALA A 114 -1.85 -14.65 -15.65
CA ALA A 114 -0.81 -14.59 -14.63
C ALA A 114 -0.91 -15.69 -13.57
N ILE A 115 0.22 -15.99 -12.95
CA ILE A 115 0.27 -16.62 -11.64
C ILE A 115 0.03 -15.52 -10.60
N ILE A 116 -0.91 -15.76 -9.69
CA ILE A 116 -1.20 -14.87 -8.55
C ILE A 116 -0.93 -15.63 -7.26
N ASP A 117 -0.14 -15.04 -6.36
CA ASP A 117 0.24 -15.67 -5.10
C ASP A 117 0.48 -14.61 -4.00
N ASN A 118 0.33 -14.97 -2.73
CA ASN A 118 0.48 -14.06 -1.60
C ASN A 118 1.63 -14.48 -0.66
N THR A 119 1.87 -13.71 0.40
CA THR A 119 2.98 -14.02 1.32
C THR A 119 2.76 -15.24 2.21
N ALA A 120 1.66 -15.98 2.10
CA ALA A 120 1.41 -17.17 2.91
C ALA A 120 2.14 -18.42 2.37
N SER A 121 2.74 -18.33 1.17
CA SER A 121 3.50 -19.40 0.53
C SER A 121 5.00 -19.43 0.92
N VAL A 122 5.48 -18.48 1.72
CA VAL A 122 6.88 -18.30 2.13
C VAL A 122 7.07 -18.48 3.63
#